data_AF-A0A7C8HXG4-F1
#
_entry.id   AF-A0A7C8HXG4-F1
#
_cell.length_a   1.000
_cell.length_b   1.000
_cell.length_c   1.000
_cell.angle_alpha   90.00
_cell.angle_beta   90.00
_cell.angle_gamma   90.00
#
_symmetry.space_group_name_H-M   'P 1'
#
loop_
_entity.id
_entity.type
_entity.pdbx_description
1 polymer ?
#
loop_
_entity_poly.entity_id
_entity_poly.type
_entity_poly.pdbx_seq_one_letter_code
_entity_poly.pdbx_strand_id
1 'polypeptide(L)'
;MISTISGIFFGSLIPPEWSFDFAVPLTFLALLVPNIVDRPSALAAVVAAIVAILTVSLPYNMGLMIGAFSGIFTGYFVSKRKGACHE
;
A
#
# COMPACT_ATOMS: atom_id res chain seq x y z
N MET A 1 31.97 2.17 12.04
CA MET A 1 31.88 0.98 12.92
C MET A 1 30.87 1.14 14.05
N ILE A 2 30.85 2.29 14.73
CA ILE A 2 29.88 2.60 15.80
C ILE A 2 28.42 2.40 15.36
N SER A 3 28.05 2.87 14.16
CA SER A 3 26.71 2.68 13.59
C SER A 3 26.33 1.19 13.38
N THR A 4 27.31 0.34 13.01
CA THR A 4 27.14 -1.12 12.87
C THR A 4 26.93 -1.79 14.22
N ILE A 5 27.70 -1.40 15.24
CA ILE A 5 27.61 -1.97 16.59
C ILE A 5 26.26 -1.58 17.20
N SER A 6 25.85 -0.31 17.08
CA SER A 6 24.53 0.14 17.51
C SER A 6 23.41 -0.60 16.77
N GLY A 7 23.50 -0.76 15.44
CA GLY A 7 22.49 -1.48 14.66
C GLY A 7 22.29 -2.94 15.08
N ILE A 8 23.37 -3.66 15.42
CA ILE A 8 23.30 -5.06 15.87
C ILE A 8 22.72 -5.17 17.29
N PHE A 9 23.09 -4.24 18.19
CA PHE A 9 22.59 -4.22 19.57
C PHE A 9 21.11 -3.86 19.62
N PHE A 10 20.70 -2.80 18.91
CA PHE A 10 19.30 -2.43 18.77
C PHE A 10 18.52 -3.50 18.00
N GLY A 11 19.11 -4.08 16.95
CA GLY A 11 18.59 -5.20 16.16
C GLY A 11 18.17 -6.40 17.00
N SER A 12 19.03 -6.81 17.94
CA SER A 12 18.80 -7.98 18.80
C SER A 12 17.88 -7.70 20.00
N LEU A 13 17.64 -6.42 20.33
CA LEU A 13 16.70 -6.01 21.37
C LEU A 13 15.26 -5.87 20.85
N ILE A 14 15.06 -5.94 19.53
CA ILE A 14 13.73 -5.78 18.92
C ILE A 14 13.01 -7.11 19.01
N PRO A 15 11.95 -7.21 19.81
CA PRO A 15 11.20 -8.44 19.94
C PRO A 15 10.48 -8.77 18.62
N PRO A 16 10.24 -10.06 18.31
CA PRO A 16 9.62 -10.50 17.07
C PRO A 16 8.18 -10.01 16.87
N GLU A 17 7.53 -9.46 17.91
CA GLU A 17 6.24 -8.77 17.81
C GLU A 17 6.30 -7.40 17.11
N TRP A 18 7.48 -6.80 16.96
CA TRP A 18 7.63 -5.62 16.11
C TRP A 18 7.45 -6.08 14.67
N SER A 19 6.41 -5.56 13.99
CA SER A 19 5.98 -5.94 12.64
C SER A 19 7.01 -5.54 11.56
N PHE A 20 8.24 -6.00 11.67
CA PHE A 20 9.33 -5.74 10.72
C PHE A 20 9.00 -6.31 9.34
N ASP A 21 8.19 -7.36 9.27
CA ASP A 21 7.61 -7.89 8.03
C ASP A 21 6.76 -6.83 7.30
N PHE A 22 6.13 -5.92 8.04
CA PHE A 22 5.36 -4.78 7.51
C PHE A 22 6.23 -3.57 7.16
N ALA A 23 7.50 -3.53 7.59
CA ALA A 23 8.36 -2.38 7.33
C ALA A 23 8.57 -2.15 5.84
N VAL A 24 8.72 -3.24 5.06
CA VAL A 24 8.91 -3.20 3.61
C VAL A 24 7.66 -2.63 2.89
N PRO A 25 6.44 -3.16 3.09
CA PRO A 25 5.22 -2.52 2.57
C PRO A 25 5.10 -1.04 2.96
N LEU A 26 5.48 -0.69 4.19
CA LEU A 26 5.36 0.68 4.70
C LEU A 26 6.33 1.65 4.02
N THR A 27 7.54 1.24 3.66
CA THR A 27 8.46 2.07 2.87
C THR A 27 7.92 2.32 1.47
N PHE A 28 7.35 1.31 0.82
CA PHE A 28 6.68 1.51 -0.48
C PHE A 28 5.48 2.46 -0.34
N LEU A 29 4.67 2.30 0.70
CA LEU A 29 3.56 3.19 0.99
C LEU A 29 4.04 4.63 1.22
N ALA A 30 5.13 4.81 1.98
CA ALA A 30 5.70 6.12 2.28
C ALA A 30 6.20 6.85 1.03
N LEU A 31 6.69 6.12 0.02
CA LEU A 31 7.03 6.68 -1.29
C LEU A 31 5.80 6.92 -2.18
N LEU A 32 4.78 6.07 -2.05
CA LEU A 32 3.55 6.16 -2.85
C LEU A 32 2.65 7.33 -2.41
N VAL A 33 2.46 7.52 -1.10
CA VAL A 33 1.56 8.55 -0.54
C VAL A 33 1.85 9.96 -1.08
N PRO A 34 3.10 10.47 -1.08
CA PRO A 34 3.39 11.80 -1.62
C PRO A 34 3.27 11.88 -3.15
N ASN A 35 3.29 10.74 -3.86
CA ASN A 35 3.05 10.68 -5.29
C ASN A 35 1.55 10.82 -5.66
N ILE A 36 0.64 10.72 -4.68
CA ILE A 36 -0.80 10.94 -4.86
C ILE A 36 -1.09 12.44 -4.70
N VAL A 37 -0.99 13.19 -5.80
CA VAL A 37 -1.18 14.65 -5.79
C VAL A 37 -2.63 15.06 -6.09
N ASP A 38 -3.34 14.24 -6.88
CA ASP A 38 -4.69 14.59 -7.35
C ASP A 38 -5.81 13.96 -6.51
N ARG A 39 -6.88 14.74 -6.25
CA ARG A 39 -8.13 14.25 -5.65
C ARG A 39 -8.67 12.95 -6.27
N PRO A 40 -8.71 12.76 -7.61
CA PRO A 40 -9.07 11.48 -8.22
C PRO A 40 -8.16 10.31 -7.83
N SER A 41 -6.85 10.52 -7.78
CA SER A 41 -5.88 9.49 -7.41
C SER A 41 -6.02 9.08 -5.94
N ALA A 42 -6.31 10.03 -5.06
CA ALA A 42 -6.62 9.76 -3.65
C ALA A 42 -7.91 8.94 -3.47
N LEU A 43 -8.97 9.30 -4.20
CA LEU A 43 -10.23 8.53 -4.19
C LEU A 43 -10.03 7.11 -4.72
N ALA A 44 -9.26 6.93 -5.78
CA ALA A 44 -8.92 5.61 -6.31
C ALA A 44 -8.13 4.77 -5.29
N ALA A 45 -7.15 5.37 -4.61
CA ALA A 45 -6.36 4.72 -3.58
C ALA A 45 -7.21 4.26 -2.38
N VAL A 46 -8.14 5.10 -1.91
CA VAL A 46 -9.04 4.76 -0.79
C VAL A 46 -9.97 3.60 -1.17
N VAL A 47 -10.54 3.62 -2.37
CA VAL A 47 -11.42 2.52 -2.80
C VAL A 47 -10.64 1.22 -2.97
N ALA A 48 -9.44 1.28 -3.55
CA ALA A 48 -8.57 0.11 -3.65
C ALA A 48 -8.20 -0.46 -2.26
N ALA A 49 -7.88 0.40 -1.29
CA ALA A 49 -7.58 0.00 0.08
C ALA A 49 -8.77 -0.68 0.76
N ILE A 50 -9.98 -0.13 0.62
CA ILE A 50 -11.21 -0.73 1.15
C ILE A 50 -11.43 -2.11 0.55
N VAL A 51 -11.36 -2.25 -0.77
CA VAL A 51 -11.56 -3.55 -1.44
C VAL A 51 -10.49 -4.57 -1.04
N ALA A 52 -9.23 -4.16 -0.90
CA ALA A 52 -8.16 -5.03 -0.44
C ALA A 52 -8.41 -5.56 0.98
N ILE A 53 -8.89 -4.71 1.90
CA ILE A 53 -9.24 -5.10 3.27
C ILE A 53 -10.43 -6.06 3.28
N LEU A 54 -11.47 -5.81 2.48
CA LEU A 54 -12.64 -6.70 2.42
C LEU A 54 -12.29 -8.08 1.82
N THR A 55 -11.31 -8.15 0.91
CA THR A 55 -10.91 -9.39 0.23
C THR A 55 -9.80 -10.15 0.98
N VAL A 56 -9.34 -9.65 2.13
CA VAL A 56 -8.27 -10.27 2.92
C VAL A 56 -8.65 -11.65 3.49
N SER A 57 -9.95 -11.94 3.57
CA SER A 57 -10.48 -13.17 4.18
C SER A 57 -10.33 -14.43 3.31
N LEU A 58 -9.76 -14.35 2.10
CA LEU A 58 -9.55 -15.50 1.22
C LEU A 58 -8.11 -16.06 1.32
N PRO A 59 -7.92 -17.26 1.89
CA PRO A 59 -6.60 -17.81 2.16
C PRO A 59 -6.01 -18.41 0.88
N TYR A 60 -5.21 -17.65 0.10
CA TYR A 60 -4.27 -18.19 -0.90
C TYR A 60 -3.46 -17.12 -1.69
N ASN A 61 -3.22 -15.91 -1.16
CA ASN A 61 -2.74 -14.75 -1.96
C ASN A 61 -3.67 -14.33 -3.14
N MET A 62 -4.77 -15.06 -3.40
CA MET A 62 -5.79 -14.68 -4.38
C MET A 62 -6.51 -13.39 -3.99
N GLY A 63 -6.63 -13.10 -2.69
CA GLY A 63 -7.20 -11.82 -2.22
C GLY A 63 -6.39 -10.60 -2.64
N LEU A 64 -5.06 -10.72 -2.72
CA LEU A 64 -4.18 -9.65 -3.22
C LEU A 64 -4.33 -9.45 -4.73
N MET A 65 -4.40 -10.54 -5.50
CA MET A 65 -4.65 -10.49 -6.96
C MET A 65 -6.00 -9.85 -7.26
N ILE A 66 -7.08 -10.32 -6.62
CA ILE A 66 -8.43 -9.79 -6.83
C ILE A 66 -8.53 -8.34 -6.33
N GLY A 67 -7.88 -8.00 -5.22
CA GLY A 67 -7.77 -6.63 -4.72
C GLY A 67 -7.03 -5.70 -5.68
N ALA A 68 -5.91 -6.15 -6.26
CA ALA A 68 -5.17 -5.41 -7.27
C ALA A 68 -6.01 -5.20 -8.54
N PHE A 69 -6.67 -6.25 -9.04
CA PHE A 69 -7.56 -6.15 -10.19
C PHE A 69 -8.74 -5.22 -9.94
N SER A 70 -9.40 -5.33 -8.78
CA SER A 70 -10.53 -4.47 -8.44
C SER A 70 -10.10 -3.01 -8.23
N GLY A 71 -8.96 -2.77 -7.58
CA GLY A 71 -8.36 -1.44 -7.45
C GLY A 71 -8.02 -0.80 -8.80
N ILE A 72 -7.43 -1.57 -9.73
CA ILE A 72 -7.19 -1.15 -11.12
C ILE A 72 -8.51 -0.86 -11.83
N PHE A 73 -9.51 -1.73 -11.71
CA PHE A 73 -10.80 -1.55 -12.37
C PHE A 73 -11.54 -0.31 -11.85
N THR A 74 -11.54 -0.10 -10.54
CA THR A 74 -12.15 1.08 -9.93
C THR A 74 -11.36 2.35 -10.25
N GLY A 75 -10.04 2.33 -10.16
CA GLY A 75 -9.18 3.45 -10.55
C GLY A 75 -9.34 3.83 -12.01
N TYR A 76 -9.40 2.83 -12.91
CA TYR A 76 -9.69 3.01 -14.33
C TYR A 76 -11.08 3.60 -14.55
N PHE A 77 -12.13 3.09 -13.90
CA PHE A 77 -13.50 3.56 -14.10
C PHE A 77 -13.72 4.97 -13.50
N VAL A 78 -13.11 5.28 -12.36
CA VAL A 78 -13.11 6.61 -11.73
C VAL A 78 -12.34 7.61 -12.57
N SER A 79 -11.18 7.22 -13.13
CA SER A 79 -10.40 8.07 -14.05
C SER A 79 -11.14 8.31 -15.36
N LYS A 80 -11.78 7.27 -15.94
CA LYS A 80 -12.56 7.38 -17.17
C LYS A 80 -13.75 8.33 -17.05
N ARG A 81 -14.35 8.49 -15.85
CA ARG A 81 -15.38 9.50 -15.61
C ARG A 81 -14.85 10.93 -15.49
N LYS A 82 -13.56 11.13 -15.21
CA LYS A 82 -12.94 12.47 -15.13
C LYS A 82 -12.15 12.87 -16.38
N GLY A 83 -11.80 11.93 -17.25
CA GLY A 83 -11.26 12.19 -18.60
C GLY A 83 -12.25 12.82 -19.59
N ALA A 84 -13.48 13.15 -19.17
CA ALA A 84 -14.38 14.01 -19.92
C ALA A 84 -14.25 15.51 -19.56
N CYS A 85 -13.39 15.86 -18.58
CA CYS A 85 -13.21 17.25 -18.13
C CYS A 85 -11.77 17.50 -17.59
N HIS A 86 -10.74 17.09 -18.35
CA HIS A 86 -9.41 17.68 -18.21
C HIS A 86 -8.71 17.57 -19.57
N GLU A 87 -8.93 18.62 -20.37
CA GLU A 87 -8.14 18.97 -21.55
C GLU A 87 -6.68 19.29 -21.14
#